data_AF-A0A5C1W9S5-F1
#
_entry.id   AF-A0A5C1W9S5-F1
#
_cell.length_a   1.000
_cell.length_b   1.000
_cell.length_c   1.000
_cell.angle_alpha   90.00
_cell.angle_beta   90.00
_cell.angle_gamma   90.00
#
_symmetry.space_group_name_H-M   'P 1'
#
loop_
_entity.id
_entity.type
_entity.pdbx_description
1 polymer ?
#
loop_
_entity_poly.entity_id
_entity_poly.type
_entity_poly.pdbx_seq_one_letter_code
_entity_poly.pdbx_strand_id
1 'polypeptide(L)'
;MPMSDFLKELLARFPWGPAGREAGTLSESALDHLDWRVREAAAAGPLRSLETGAGLTTSLLAHYARWHSVYTNGRQDTVLASDDLPAENISWIEGPVARTMLAQPPREGLDIAILGGADGYPAADLAFAAIREQLKPGALLVISDIRIPTIHHLYRFLLEDEAFRLDKVAVTTAFFHYQPRAETMGLAAAWWQQRYNAQLFPAFETGALEVGASLPVRLAFDGVLHHRAPNFLRGFALENGRPVSEGRESHLTLKFAEPQTGRRHIVVELEPMAVAARRQAGLAPRVAIRVGTWEAAAIRFEDDRRLAVAFSLDLQAEERLDLVFHHHGLPVAERSGDGRQRNVRLHAFEVSAQRVDAPVNLVRRVDGSLVSFDHGGQRFCFFVDDLGDSVQNFHVHGRFYELEDLEALRSFVDDRPRILEVGAHVGNHTVYFSHFFDAAIVVPVEPNPRSQAILRLNCQLNRCENVDLGRVDHALGAQAGRGRVVPVTDHNSGGAMVEPGDAGPVAIIRGDDLFAGEDFDLVKIDVEGMELEVLAGLGGLIERCRPLLFIEVRDDNETALERLLASWHYRIMRRSRMYEGLTNVVARFEEKAEQSPPRRFGWVFGR
;
A
#
# COMPACT_ATOMS: atom_id res chain seq x y z
N MET A 1 -24.26 -7.21 -33.70
CA MET A 1 -24.69 -7.33 -35.12
C MET A 1 -24.95 -8.80 -35.40
N PRO A 2 -25.87 -9.14 -36.30
CA PRO A 2 -26.15 -10.54 -36.65
C PRO A 2 -25.02 -11.17 -37.47
N MET A 3 -24.86 -12.49 -37.33
CA MET A 3 -23.93 -13.34 -38.08
C MET A 3 -24.00 -13.10 -39.59
N SER A 4 -22.85 -13.07 -40.27
CA SER A 4 -22.80 -13.01 -41.73
C SER A 4 -23.42 -14.26 -42.37
N ASP A 5 -23.98 -14.12 -43.57
CA ASP A 5 -24.53 -15.27 -44.30
C ASP A 5 -23.43 -16.28 -44.66
N PHE A 6 -22.20 -15.80 -44.88
CA PHE A 6 -21.02 -16.65 -45.05
C PHE A 6 -20.71 -17.50 -43.81
N LEU A 7 -20.68 -16.91 -42.62
CA LEU A 7 -20.42 -17.68 -41.39
C LEU A 7 -21.57 -18.67 -41.09
N LYS A 8 -22.82 -18.32 -41.38
CA LYS A 8 -23.97 -19.25 -41.27
C LYS A 8 -23.81 -20.46 -42.20
N GLU A 9 -23.39 -20.23 -43.43
CA GLU A 9 -23.15 -21.30 -44.41
C GLU A 9 -21.97 -22.19 -43.99
N LEU A 10 -20.90 -21.59 -43.47
CA LEU A 10 -19.74 -22.32 -42.96
C LEU A 10 -20.11 -23.19 -41.74
N LEU A 11 -20.91 -22.66 -40.82
CA LEU A 11 -21.43 -23.39 -39.66
C LEU A 11 -22.30 -24.58 -40.05
N ALA A 12 -23.13 -24.45 -41.08
CA ALA A 12 -24.00 -25.53 -41.57
C ALA A 12 -23.20 -26.71 -42.15
N ARG A 13 -21.95 -26.49 -42.55
CA ARG A 13 -21.08 -27.48 -43.20
C ARG A 13 -20.12 -28.18 -42.23
N PHE A 14 -19.87 -27.62 -41.02
CA PHE A 14 -18.97 -28.23 -40.05
C PHE A 14 -19.65 -29.39 -39.27
N PRO A 15 -18.98 -30.54 -39.08
CA PRO A 15 -19.60 -31.77 -38.57
C PRO A 15 -20.00 -31.74 -37.08
N TRP A 16 -19.78 -30.64 -36.36
CA TRP A 16 -20.14 -30.50 -34.95
C TRP A 16 -21.36 -29.57 -34.83
N GLY A 17 -22.53 -30.17 -34.67
CA GLY A 17 -23.72 -29.43 -34.24
C GLY A 17 -23.52 -28.75 -32.87
N PRO A 18 -24.48 -27.93 -32.40
CA PRO A 18 -24.35 -27.04 -31.22
C PRO A 18 -23.97 -27.71 -29.88
N ALA A 19 -23.89 -29.03 -29.82
CA ALA A 19 -23.82 -29.84 -28.62
C ALA A 19 -22.43 -30.43 -28.29
N GLY A 20 -21.40 -30.23 -29.11
CA GLY A 20 -20.04 -30.72 -28.86
C GLY A 20 -19.08 -29.63 -28.36
N ARG A 21 -19.32 -29.05 -27.17
CA ARG A 21 -18.41 -28.05 -26.60
C ARG A 21 -17.27 -28.71 -25.83
N GLU A 22 -16.23 -29.15 -26.55
CA GLU A 22 -14.91 -29.38 -25.96
C GLU A 22 -14.17 -28.05 -25.75
N ALA A 23 -13.17 -28.03 -24.86
CA ALA A 23 -12.26 -26.89 -24.68
C ALA A 23 -11.64 -26.49 -26.05
N GLY A 24 -11.49 -25.19 -26.30
CA GLY A 24 -11.00 -24.63 -27.56
C GLY A 24 -12.06 -24.33 -28.63
N THR A 25 -13.35 -24.57 -28.37
CA THR A 25 -14.44 -24.18 -29.30
C THR A 25 -15.06 -22.84 -28.94
N LEU A 26 -15.10 -21.89 -29.87
CA LEU A 26 -15.74 -20.59 -29.66
C LEU A 26 -17.27 -20.69 -29.57
N SER A 27 -17.87 -19.91 -28.67
CA SER A 27 -19.33 -19.78 -28.59
C SER A 27 -19.91 -19.04 -29.82
N GLU A 28 -21.20 -19.21 -30.11
CA GLU A 28 -21.88 -18.49 -31.21
C GLU A 28 -21.71 -16.97 -31.11
N SER A 29 -21.88 -16.39 -29.90
CA SER A 29 -21.64 -14.96 -29.66
C SER A 29 -20.18 -14.53 -29.85
N ALA A 30 -19.23 -15.44 -29.63
CA ALA A 30 -17.81 -15.21 -29.91
C ALA A 30 -17.51 -15.30 -31.41
N LEU A 31 -18.11 -16.26 -32.12
CA LEU A 31 -17.99 -16.42 -33.57
C LEU A 31 -18.59 -15.23 -34.32
N ASP A 32 -19.76 -14.74 -33.91
CA ASP A 32 -20.39 -13.54 -34.45
C ASP A 32 -19.48 -12.32 -34.33
N HIS A 33 -18.86 -12.16 -33.17
CA HIS A 33 -17.96 -11.05 -32.91
C HIS A 33 -16.66 -11.17 -33.69
N LEU A 34 -16.11 -12.38 -33.78
CA LEU A 34 -14.93 -12.69 -34.58
C LEU A 34 -15.17 -12.42 -36.06
N ASP A 35 -16.26 -12.93 -36.64
CA ASP A 35 -16.63 -12.70 -38.04
C ASP A 35 -16.76 -11.20 -38.35
N TRP A 36 -17.38 -10.44 -37.46
CA TRP A 36 -17.48 -9.00 -37.62
C TRP A 36 -16.09 -8.32 -37.65
N ARG A 37 -15.21 -8.62 -36.68
CA ARG A 37 -13.87 -8.04 -36.60
C ARG A 37 -12.95 -8.50 -37.74
N VAL A 38 -13.06 -9.75 -38.18
CA VAL A 38 -12.31 -10.28 -39.34
C VAL A 38 -12.69 -9.52 -40.60
N ARG A 39 -14.00 -9.32 -40.86
CA ARG A 39 -14.47 -8.57 -42.03
C ARG A 39 -14.04 -7.11 -42.00
N GLU A 40 -14.08 -6.48 -40.83
CA GLU A 40 -13.62 -5.11 -40.65
C GLU A 40 -12.12 -4.98 -40.96
N ALA A 41 -11.29 -5.87 -40.40
CA ALA A 41 -9.85 -5.86 -40.67
C ALA A 41 -9.54 -6.14 -42.15
N ALA A 42 -10.28 -7.08 -42.77
CA ALA A 42 -10.06 -7.47 -44.17
C ALA A 42 -10.50 -6.41 -45.19
N ALA A 43 -11.27 -5.39 -44.77
CA ALA A 43 -11.68 -4.29 -45.64
C ALA A 43 -10.48 -3.48 -46.19
N ALA A 44 -9.35 -3.49 -45.48
CA ALA A 44 -8.11 -2.83 -45.90
C ALA A 44 -7.23 -3.70 -46.83
N GLY A 45 -7.58 -4.98 -47.02
CA GLY A 45 -6.81 -5.96 -47.77
C GLY A 45 -6.70 -7.31 -47.05
N PRO A 46 -6.13 -8.32 -47.73
CA PRO A 46 -6.10 -9.67 -47.17
C PRO A 46 -5.15 -9.77 -45.97
N LEU A 47 -5.61 -10.48 -44.95
CA LEU A 47 -5.01 -10.51 -43.62
C LEU A 47 -3.77 -11.42 -43.52
N ARG A 48 -2.97 -11.19 -42.49
CA ARG A 48 -2.05 -12.19 -41.94
C ARG A 48 -2.61 -12.64 -40.60
N SER A 49 -2.92 -13.93 -40.48
CA SER A 49 -3.51 -14.48 -39.28
C SER A 49 -2.74 -15.66 -38.72
N LEU A 50 -2.94 -15.90 -37.43
CA LEU A 50 -2.39 -17.04 -36.71
C LEU A 50 -3.43 -17.60 -35.76
N GLU A 51 -3.45 -18.91 -35.58
CA GLU A 51 -4.15 -19.52 -34.46
C GLU A 51 -3.37 -20.70 -33.85
N THR A 52 -3.61 -20.94 -32.57
CA THR A 52 -3.24 -22.17 -31.89
C THR A 52 -4.48 -23.04 -31.71
N GLY A 53 -4.42 -24.30 -32.13
CA GLY A 53 -5.60 -25.15 -32.31
C GLY A 53 -6.16 -25.03 -33.73
N ALA A 54 -7.06 -25.93 -34.11
CA ALA A 54 -7.64 -25.98 -35.46
C ALA A 54 -9.13 -26.32 -35.40
N GLY A 55 -9.91 -25.74 -36.32
CA GLY A 55 -11.36 -25.97 -36.41
C GLY A 55 -12.07 -24.98 -37.32
N LEU A 56 -13.29 -24.60 -36.94
CA LEU A 56 -14.12 -23.67 -37.71
C LEU A 56 -13.46 -22.30 -37.92
N THR A 57 -12.73 -21.81 -36.90
CA THR A 57 -11.97 -20.55 -36.98
C THR A 57 -10.88 -20.60 -38.04
N THR A 58 -10.30 -21.78 -38.28
CA THR A 58 -9.33 -22.01 -39.35
C THR A 58 -9.94 -21.74 -40.72
N SER A 59 -11.10 -22.32 -40.97
CA SER A 59 -11.79 -22.14 -42.24
C SER A 59 -12.24 -20.68 -42.41
N LEU A 60 -12.75 -20.04 -41.35
CA LEU A 60 -13.12 -18.62 -41.40
C LEU A 60 -11.90 -17.75 -41.77
N LEU A 61 -10.79 -17.87 -41.04
CA LEU A 61 -9.61 -17.03 -41.26
C LEU A 61 -8.95 -17.27 -42.62
N ALA A 62 -8.89 -18.51 -43.11
CA ALA A 62 -8.28 -18.85 -44.40
C ALA A 62 -8.94 -18.14 -45.60
N HIS A 63 -10.23 -17.79 -45.49
CA HIS A 63 -10.95 -17.05 -46.53
C HIS A 63 -10.62 -15.56 -46.57
N TYR A 64 -10.20 -14.97 -45.45
CA TYR A 64 -9.88 -13.55 -45.34
C TYR A 64 -8.37 -13.27 -45.30
N ALA A 65 -7.55 -14.29 -45.04
CA ALA A 65 -6.12 -14.18 -44.91
C ALA A 65 -5.37 -14.55 -46.21
N ARG A 66 -4.34 -13.77 -46.54
CA ARG A 66 -3.32 -14.14 -47.53
C ARG A 66 -2.35 -15.19 -46.98
N TRP A 67 -2.14 -15.19 -45.66
CA TRP A 67 -1.34 -16.18 -44.94
C TRP A 67 -1.96 -16.46 -43.58
N HIS A 68 -2.34 -17.71 -43.35
CA HIS A 68 -2.89 -18.20 -42.09
C HIS A 68 -1.98 -19.30 -41.52
N SER A 69 -1.38 -19.07 -40.36
CA SER A 69 -0.50 -20.06 -39.70
C SER A 69 -1.26 -20.79 -38.59
N VAL A 70 -1.24 -22.13 -38.62
CA VAL A 70 -1.98 -22.96 -37.67
C VAL A 70 -1.02 -23.84 -36.91
N TYR A 71 -0.87 -23.58 -35.61
CA TYR A 71 -0.08 -24.40 -34.69
C TYR A 71 -1.00 -25.37 -33.97
N THR A 72 -0.88 -26.66 -34.26
CA THR A 72 -1.82 -27.65 -33.71
C THR A 72 -1.18 -29.00 -33.42
N ASN A 73 -1.76 -29.72 -32.46
CA ASN A 73 -1.46 -31.11 -32.13
C ASN A 73 -2.47 -32.11 -32.76
N GLY A 74 -3.39 -31.64 -33.62
CA GLY A 74 -4.39 -32.48 -34.27
C GLY A 74 -5.51 -31.71 -34.99
N ARG A 75 -6.56 -32.41 -35.43
CA ARG A 75 -7.75 -31.89 -36.13
C ARG A 75 -7.53 -31.27 -37.52
N GLN A 76 -6.32 -31.34 -38.07
CA GLN A 76 -6.02 -30.91 -39.43
C GLN A 76 -6.90 -31.64 -40.46
N ASP A 77 -7.02 -32.96 -40.36
CA ASP A 77 -7.82 -33.78 -41.29
C ASP A 77 -9.29 -33.35 -41.32
N THR A 78 -9.84 -32.91 -40.18
CA THR A 78 -11.23 -32.44 -40.08
C THR A 78 -11.44 -31.11 -40.80
N VAL A 79 -10.48 -30.19 -40.70
CA VAL A 79 -10.54 -28.91 -41.42
C VAL A 79 -10.34 -29.13 -42.92
N LEU A 80 -9.36 -29.94 -43.30
CA LEU A 80 -9.04 -30.26 -44.70
C LEU A 80 -10.15 -31.01 -45.44
N ALA A 81 -11.06 -31.67 -44.71
CA ALA A 81 -12.25 -32.32 -45.29
C ALA A 81 -13.35 -31.33 -45.73
N SER A 82 -13.18 -30.02 -45.51
CA SER A 82 -14.15 -29.00 -45.90
C SER A 82 -14.05 -28.68 -47.39
N ASP A 83 -15.11 -28.92 -48.14
CA ASP A 83 -15.25 -28.45 -49.53
C ASP A 83 -15.24 -26.90 -49.53
N ASP A 84 -14.37 -26.28 -50.33
CA ASP A 84 -14.10 -24.83 -50.45
C ASP A 84 -13.05 -24.22 -49.49
N LEU A 85 -12.27 -25.02 -48.78
CA LEU A 85 -11.17 -24.48 -47.96
C LEU A 85 -10.05 -23.86 -48.85
N PRO A 86 -9.63 -22.61 -48.62
CA PRO A 86 -8.46 -22.00 -49.28
C PRO A 86 -7.15 -22.56 -48.71
N ALA A 87 -6.90 -23.85 -48.95
CA ALA A 87 -5.81 -24.59 -48.33
C ALA A 87 -4.43 -24.01 -48.68
N GLU A 88 -4.29 -23.36 -49.83
CA GLU A 88 -3.09 -22.65 -50.26
C GLU A 88 -2.72 -21.46 -49.36
N ASN A 89 -3.67 -20.90 -48.63
CA ASN A 89 -3.43 -19.81 -47.68
C ASN A 89 -2.95 -20.31 -46.31
N ILE A 90 -3.02 -21.63 -46.05
CA ILE A 90 -2.79 -22.23 -44.74
C ILE A 90 -1.39 -22.83 -44.64
N SER A 91 -0.66 -22.47 -43.61
CA SER A 91 0.60 -23.12 -43.21
C SER A 91 0.38 -23.92 -41.93
N TRP A 92 0.48 -25.24 -42.03
CA TRP A 92 0.31 -26.15 -40.90
C TRP A 92 1.64 -26.38 -40.17
N ILE A 93 1.64 -26.19 -38.87
CA ILE A 93 2.77 -26.49 -37.98
C ILE A 93 2.30 -27.52 -36.95
N GLU A 94 2.68 -28.77 -37.18
CA GLU A 94 2.28 -29.89 -36.33
C GLU A 94 3.22 -30.07 -35.13
N GLY A 95 2.63 -30.22 -33.95
CA GLY A 95 3.32 -30.55 -32.71
C GLY A 95 3.05 -29.55 -31.57
N PRO A 96 3.58 -29.83 -30.37
CA PRO A 96 3.15 -29.13 -29.16
C PRO A 96 3.37 -27.63 -29.27
N VAL A 97 2.29 -26.85 -29.14
CA VAL A 97 2.26 -25.38 -29.38
C VAL A 97 3.43 -24.67 -28.70
N ALA A 98 3.65 -24.93 -27.41
CA ALA A 98 4.76 -24.36 -26.65
C ALA A 98 6.15 -24.62 -27.27
N ARG A 99 6.35 -25.78 -27.89
CA ARG A 99 7.62 -26.17 -28.51
C ARG A 99 7.71 -25.68 -29.95
N THR A 100 6.64 -25.82 -30.72
CA THR A 100 6.62 -25.50 -32.14
C THR A 100 6.65 -24.01 -32.39
N MET A 101 5.96 -23.19 -31.58
CA MET A 101 6.03 -21.72 -31.71
C MET A 101 7.40 -21.15 -31.36
N LEU A 102 8.14 -21.77 -30.42
CA LEU A 102 9.52 -21.36 -30.12
C LEU A 102 10.51 -21.82 -31.19
N ALA A 103 10.33 -23.03 -31.73
CA ALA A 103 11.21 -23.57 -32.77
C ALA A 103 10.97 -22.97 -34.16
N GLN A 104 9.72 -22.61 -34.44
CA GLN A 104 9.26 -22.04 -35.70
C GLN A 104 8.39 -20.81 -35.37
N PRO A 105 9.01 -19.67 -35.01
CA PRO A 105 8.27 -18.48 -34.62
C PRO A 105 7.41 -17.96 -35.78
N PRO A 106 6.29 -17.31 -35.45
CA PRO A 106 5.38 -16.81 -36.46
C PRO A 106 5.98 -15.65 -37.26
N ARG A 107 5.45 -15.48 -38.47
CA ARG A 107 5.90 -14.41 -39.38
C ARG A 107 5.57 -13.03 -38.83
N GLU A 108 6.41 -12.06 -39.13
CA GLU A 108 6.20 -10.66 -38.73
C GLU A 108 4.91 -10.07 -39.35
N GLY A 109 4.23 -9.26 -38.54
CA GLY A 109 3.07 -8.48 -38.96
C GLY A 109 1.78 -9.28 -39.04
N LEU A 110 1.27 -9.73 -37.90
CA LEU A 110 -0.04 -10.35 -37.73
C LEU A 110 -1.12 -9.28 -37.58
N ASP A 111 -2.20 -9.43 -38.32
CA ASP A 111 -3.42 -8.63 -38.20
C ASP A 111 -4.39 -9.25 -37.18
N ILE A 112 -4.41 -10.59 -37.08
CA ILE A 112 -5.26 -11.35 -36.15
C ILE A 112 -4.48 -12.53 -35.58
N ALA A 113 -4.58 -12.75 -34.27
CA ALA A 113 -4.04 -13.93 -33.60
C ALA A 113 -5.07 -14.54 -32.63
N ILE A 114 -5.24 -15.87 -32.67
CA ILE A 114 -6.13 -16.61 -31.76
C ILE A 114 -5.31 -17.59 -30.92
N LEU A 115 -5.35 -17.43 -29.60
CA LEU A 115 -4.81 -18.38 -28.63
C LEU A 115 -5.98 -19.19 -28.05
N GLY A 116 -6.23 -20.38 -28.59
CA GLY A 116 -7.38 -21.20 -28.19
C GLY A 116 -7.21 -22.72 -28.24
N GLY A 117 -5.97 -23.22 -28.25
CA GLY A 117 -5.69 -24.67 -28.26
C GLY A 117 -4.50 -25.05 -27.38
N ALA A 118 -4.03 -24.13 -26.55
CA ALA A 118 -2.79 -24.22 -25.78
C ALA A 118 -3.07 -24.08 -24.27
N ASP A 119 -4.02 -24.86 -23.77
CA ASP A 119 -4.63 -24.64 -22.45
C ASP A 119 -3.76 -25.08 -21.26
N GLY A 120 -2.80 -25.98 -21.51
CA GLY A 120 -1.89 -26.50 -20.49
C GLY A 120 -0.77 -25.51 -20.16
N TYR A 121 -0.46 -25.32 -18.87
CA TYR A 121 0.63 -24.44 -18.44
C TYR A 121 2.01 -25.00 -18.87
N PRO A 122 2.94 -24.18 -19.40
CA PRO A 122 2.89 -22.72 -19.63
C PRO A 122 2.58 -22.35 -21.10
N ALA A 123 1.82 -23.17 -21.84
CA ALA A 123 1.73 -23.09 -23.30
C ALA A 123 1.09 -21.78 -23.81
N ALA A 124 0.05 -21.26 -23.15
CA ALA A 124 -0.55 -19.99 -23.54
C ALA A 124 0.38 -18.79 -23.32
N ASP A 125 1.11 -18.76 -22.21
CA ASP A 125 2.09 -17.71 -21.92
C ASP A 125 3.24 -17.74 -22.93
N LEU A 126 3.72 -18.93 -23.28
CA LEU A 126 4.77 -19.10 -24.31
C LEU A 126 4.26 -18.75 -25.71
N ALA A 127 3.02 -19.12 -26.04
CA ALA A 127 2.41 -18.75 -27.31
C ALA A 127 2.24 -17.22 -27.41
N PHE A 128 1.78 -16.58 -26.34
CA PHE A 128 1.69 -15.12 -26.25
C PHE A 128 3.06 -14.46 -26.40
N ALA A 129 4.08 -14.93 -25.68
CA ALA A 129 5.44 -14.43 -25.78
C ALA A 129 6.00 -14.54 -27.21
N ALA A 130 5.69 -15.63 -27.93
CA ALA A 130 6.13 -15.84 -29.30
C ALA A 130 5.42 -14.95 -30.33
N ILE A 131 4.20 -14.47 -30.06
CA ILE A 131 3.41 -13.67 -31.02
C ILE A 131 3.41 -12.18 -30.73
N ARG A 132 3.65 -11.76 -29.48
CA ARG A 132 3.47 -10.37 -29.03
C ARG A 132 4.22 -9.38 -29.92
N GLU A 133 5.47 -9.68 -30.24
CA GLU A 133 6.32 -8.80 -31.07
C GLU A 133 5.93 -8.81 -32.55
N GLN A 134 5.11 -9.77 -32.98
CA GLN A 134 4.63 -9.89 -34.34
C GLN A 134 3.27 -9.22 -34.59
N LEU A 135 2.56 -8.79 -33.55
CA LEU A 135 1.27 -8.11 -33.70
C LEU A 135 1.46 -6.70 -34.30
N LYS A 136 0.68 -6.36 -35.34
CA LYS A 136 0.64 -4.99 -35.87
C LYS A 136 -0.13 -4.06 -34.92
N PRO A 137 0.18 -2.75 -34.87
CA PRO A 137 -0.71 -1.78 -34.23
C PRO A 137 -2.14 -1.93 -34.76
N GLY A 138 -3.11 -2.09 -33.85
CA GLY A 138 -4.53 -2.34 -34.15
C GLY A 138 -4.91 -3.81 -34.26
N ALA A 139 -3.95 -4.74 -34.29
CA ALA A 139 -4.21 -6.17 -34.47
C ALA A 139 -5.16 -6.73 -33.41
N LEU A 140 -5.98 -7.71 -33.81
CA LEU A 140 -6.91 -8.39 -32.93
C LEU A 140 -6.24 -9.62 -32.30
N LEU A 141 -6.11 -9.62 -30.98
CA LEU A 141 -5.73 -10.79 -30.19
C LEU A 141 -6.99 -11.40 -29.56
N VAL A 142 -7.21 -12.69 -29.78
CA VAL A 142 -8.32 -13.45 -29.22
C VAL A 142 -7.76 -14.52 -28.30
N ILE A 143 -8.29 -14.62 -27.09
CA ILE A 143 -7.98 -15.69 -26.15
C ILE A 143 -9.27 -16.44 -25.81
N SER A 144 -9.30 -17.76 -26.00
CA SER A 144 -10.44 -18.60 -25.61
C SER A 144 -10.26 -19.16 -24.20
N ASP A 145 -11.32 -19.73 -23.66
CA ASP A 145 -11.29 -20.49 -22.40
C ASP A 145 -10.70 -19.74 -21.19
N ILE A 146 -10.98 -18.43 -21.07
CA ILE A 146 -10.55 -17.56 -19.96
C ILE A 146 -11.05 -18.01 -18.57
N ARG A 147 -11.86 -19.06 -18.50
CA ARG A 147 -12.29 -19.71 -17.24
C ARG A 147 -11.26 -20.73 -16.73
N ILE A 148 -10.40 -21.26 -17.60
CA ILE A 148 -9.32 -22.15 -17.21
C ILE A 148 -8.30 -21.31 -16.43
N PRO A 149 -7.91 -21.67 -15.21
CA PRO A 149 -7.10 -20.81 -14.34
C PRO A 149 -5.80 -20.31 -15.01
N THR A 150 -5.13 -21.18 -15.74
CA THR A 150 -3.88 -20.87 -16.45
C THR A 150 -4.08 -19.81 -17.54
N ILE A 151 -5.19 -19.88 -18.26
CA ILE A 151 -5.55 -18.89 -19.30
C ILE A 151 -6.12 -17.62 -18.69
N HIS A 152 -6.82 -17.76 -17.56
CA HIS A 152 -7.32 -16.64 -16.79
C HIS A 152 -6.17 -15.72 -16.32
N HIS A 153 -5.00 -16.29 -16.01
CA HIS A 153 -3.82 -15.49 -15.65
C HIS A 153 -3.38 -14.58 -16.79
N LEU A 154 -3.22 -15.12 -18.01
CA LEU A 154 -2.89 -14.33 -19.19
C LEU A 154 -3.99 -13.29 -19.50
N TYR A 155 -5.26 -13.66 -19.37
CA TYR A 155 -6.38 -12.73 -19.52
C TYR A 155 -6.28 -11.54 -18.55
N ARG A 156 -6.01 -11.80 -17.26
CA ARG A 156 -5.84 -10.76 -16.24
C ARG A 156 -4.65 -9.87 -16.54
N PHE A 157 -3.53 -10.46 -16.96
CA PHE A 157 -2.36 -9.70 -17.41
C PHE A 157 -2.71 -8.74 -18.55
N LEU A 158 -3.40 -9.22 -19.59
CA LEU A 158 -3.77 -8.42 -20.75
C LEU A 158 -4.79 -7.31 -20.46
N LEU A 159 -5.61 -7.44 -19.40
CA LEU A 159 -6.52 -6.37 -18.97
C LEU A 159 -5.78 -5.15 -18.43
N GLU A 160 -4.59 -5.35 -17.86
CA GLU A 160 -3.82 -4.31 -17.20
C GLU A 160 -2.57 -3.87 -18.00
N ASP A 161 -2.16 -4.63 -19.02
CA ASP A 161 -1.10 -4.23 -19.95
C ASP A 161 -1.64 -3.16 -20.91
N GLU A 162 -1.07 -1.95 -20.84
CA GLU A 162 -1.50 -0.80 -21.64
C GLU A 162 -1.39 -1.01 -23.16
N ALA A 163 -0.61 -2.00 -23.59
CA ALA A 163 -0.51 -2.37 -24.99
C ALA A 163 -1.75 -3.11 -25.49
N PHE A 164 -2.71 -3.46 -24.63
CA PHE A 164 -3.91 -4.19 -25.01
C PHE A 164 -5.16 -3.47 -24.50
N ARG A 165 -6.08 -3.19 -25.43
CA ARG A 165 -7.40 -2.65 -25.09
C ARG A 165 -8.44 -3.74 -25.24
N LEU A 166 -9.15 -4.07 -24.16
CA LEU A 166 -10.26 -5.00 -24.22
C LEU A 166 -11.32 -4.49 -25.21
N ASP A 167 -11.67 -5.34 -26.16
CA ASP A 167 -12.72 -5.10 -27.13
C ASP A 167 -14.07 -5.68 -26.65
N LYS A 168 -14.07 -6.98 -26.32
CA LYS A 168 -15.26 -7.69 -25.85
C LYS A 168 -14.88 -8.95 -25.07
N VAL A 169 -15.73 -9.34 -24.14
CA VAL A 169 -15.77 -10.71 -23.59
C VAL A 169 -17.06 -11.38 -24.04
N ALA A 170 -16.95 -12.49 -24.77
CA ALA A 170 -18.06 -13.29 -25.24
C ALA A 170 -18.02 -14.68 -24.59
N VAL A 171 -18.77 -14.83 -23.50
CA VAL A 171 -18.83 -16.05 -22.67
C VAL A 171 -17.46 -16.40 -22.08
N THR A 172 -16.67 -17.23 -22.76
CA THR A 172 -15.33 -17.67 -22.32
C THR A 172 -14.20 -17.11 -23.16
N THR A 173 -14.51 -16.25 -24.13
CA THR A 173 -13.54 -15.73 -25.08
C THR A 173 -13.37 -14.23 -24.87
N ALA A 174 -12.14 -13.75 -24.73
CA ALA A 174 -11.84 -12.33 -24.68
C ALA A 174 -11.12 -11.87 -25.95
N PHE A 175 -11.47 -10.67 -26.40
CA PHE A 175 -10.96 -10.03 -27.60
C PHE A 175 -10.24 -8.75 -27.19
N PHE A 176 -9.02 -8.54 -27.69
CA PHE A 176 -8.19 -7.38 -27.39
C PHE A 176 -7.67 -6.75 -28.69
N HIS A 177 -7.58 -5.43 -28.72
CA HIS A 177 -6.83 -4.72 -29.74
C HIS A 177 -5.43 -4.39 -29.22
N TYR A 178 -4.41 -4.71 -30.00
CA TYR A 178 -3.04 -4.34 -29.71
C TYR A 178 -2.77 -2.86 -30.05
N GLN A 179 -2.22 -2.12 -29.10
CA GLN A 179 -1.94 -0.68 -29.17
C GLN A 179 -0.54 -0.41 -28.59
N PRO A 180 0.54 -0.60 -29.37
CA PRO A 180 1.90 -0.47 -28.83
C PRO A 180 2.19 0.96 -28.36
N ARG A 181 2.82 1.10 -27.19
CA ARG A 181 3.39 2.37 -26.69
C ARG A 181 4.91 2.40 -26.87
N ALA A 182 5.46 3.60 -27.05
CA ALA A 182 6.88 3.82 -27.37
C ALA A 182 7.85 3.44 -26.21
N GLU A 183 7.37 3.46 -24.96
CA GLU A 183 8.20 3.28 -23.76
C GLU A 183 8.16 1.86 -23.15
N THR A 184 7.26 0.99 -23.62
CA THR A 184 7.03 -0.37 -23.09
C THR A 184 7.51 -1.47 -24.05
N MET A 185 8.53 -1.20 -24.87
CA MET A 185 8.90 -2.11 -25.95
C MET A 185 9.73 -3.31 -25.48
N GLY A 186 9.09 -4.49 -25.54
CA GLY A 186 9.72 -5.79 -25.78
C GLY A 186 10.05 -6.60 -24.52
N LEU A 187 10.52 -7.84 -24.73
CA LEU A 187 11.12 -8.69 -23.68
C LEU A 187 12.31 -8.02 -22.96
N ALA A 188 12.81 -6.90 -23.47
CA ALA A 188 13.88 -6.09 -22.90
C ALA A 188 13.38 -4.94 -21.98
N ALA A 189 12.08 -4.65 -21.95
CA ALA A 189 11.52 -3.66 -21.02
C ALA A 189 11.71 -4.13 -19.58
N ALA A 190 12.12 -3.23 -18.71
CA ALA A 190 12.30 -3.59 -17.31
C ALA A 190 10.95 -3.97 -16.70
N TRP A 191 10.90 -5.05 -15.91
CA TRP A 191 9.63 -5.61 -15.42
C TRP A 191 8.77 -4.56 -14.69
N TRP A 192 9.40 -3.59 -14.03
CA TRP A 192 8.73 -2.51 -13.30
C TRP A 192 8.17 -1.37 -14.14
N GLN A 193 8.51 -1.29 -15.42
CA GLN A 193 7.88 -0.36 -16.37
C GLN A 193 6.59 -0.95 -16.96
N GLN A 194 6.36 -2.26 -16.80
CA GLN A 194 5.11 -2.89 -17.23
C GLN A 194 4.00 -2.52 -16.24
N ARG A 195 2.93 -1.89 -16.71
CA ARG A 195 1.81 -1.44 -15.86
C ARG A 195 1.27 -2.52 -14.95
N TYR A 196 1.03 -3.74 -15.46
CA TYR A 196 0.58 -4.87 -14.65
C TYR A 196 1.49 -5.12 -13.43
N ASN A 197 2.81 -5.04 -13.60
CA ASN A 197 3.75 -5.19 -12.50
C ASN A 197 3.90 -3.90 -11.69
N ALA A 198 3.91 -2.72 -12.32
CA ALA A 198 4.06 -1.44 -11.62
C ALA A 198 2.89 -1.13 -10.68
N GLN A 199 1.69 -1.62 -11.00
CA GLN A 199 0.51 -1.53 -10.13
C GLN A 199 0.62 -2.44 -8.90
N LEU A 200 1.25 -3.60 -9.04
CA LEU A 200 1.36 -4.62 -7.99
C LEU A 200 2.68 -4.50 -7.20
N PHE A 201 3.71 -3.97 -7.84
CA PHE A 201 5.11 -3.90 -7.42
C PHE A 201 5.78 -2.66 -8.09
N PRO A 202 5.39 -1.43 -7.73
CA PRO A 202 5.96 -0.22 -8.30
C PRO A 202 7.48 -0.20 -8.10
N ALA A 203 8.28 -0.07 -9.17
CA ALA A 203 9.68 0.29 -8.96
C ALA A 203 9.81 1.76 -8.64
N PHE A 204 10.52 1.99 -7.57
CA PHE A 204 10.96 3.30 -7.14
C PHE A 204 12.08 3.77 -8.07
N GLU A 205 11.77 4.69 -8.99
CA GLU A 205 12.79 5.66 -9.38
C GLU A 205 13.00 6.56 -8.17
N THR A 206 14.17 6.47 -7.54
CA THR A 206 14.60 7.41 -6.52
C THR A 206 14.86 8.76 -7.21
N GLY A 207 13.79 9.51 -7.45
CA GLY A 207 13.87 10.92 -7.77
C GLY A 207 14.49 11.65 -6.58
N ALA A 208 15.57 12.40 -6.84
CA ALA A 208 16.17 13.27 -5.86
C ALA A 208 15.14 14.32 -5.40
N LEU A 209 14.96 14.44 -4.09
CA LEU A 209 14.30 15.59 -3.46
C LEU A 209 15.15 16.84 -3.72
N GLU A 210 14.61 17.84 -4.41
CA GLU A 210 15.20 19.19 -4.39
C GLU A 210 14.87 19.89 -3.07
N VAL A 211 15.90 19.94 -2.22
CA VAL A 211 16.35 20.90 -1.19
C VAL A 211 15.32 21.72 -0.40
N GLY A 212 15.34 21.51 0.93
CA GLY A 212 14.79 22.46 1.92
C GLY A 212 14.64 21.96 3.36
N ALA A 213 14.72 20.65 3.62
CA ALA A 213 14.60 20.10 4.98
C ALA A 213 15.70 19.08 5.28
N SER A 214 16.60 19.40 6.21
CA SER A 214 17.56 18.44 6.78
C SER A 214 16.92 17.74 7.98
N LEU A 215 16.42 16.51 7.79
CA LEU A 215 15.97 15.65 8.89
C LEU A 215 17.15 14.92 9.55
N PRO A 216 17.01 14.46 10.81
CA PRO A 216 17.97 13.53 11.39
C PRO A 216 18.03 12.23 10.56
N VAL A 217 19.24 11.80 10.21
CA VAL A 217 19.47 10.51 9.54
C VAL A 217 19.59 9.45 10.62
N ARG A 218 18.59 8.57 10.77
CA ARG A 218 18.70 7.35 11.59
C ARG A 218 18.69 6.11 10.71
N LEU A 219 19.75 5.32 10.78
CA LEU A 219 19.90 4.01 10.16
C LEU A 219 19.72 2.96 11.25
N ALA A 220 18.64 2.17 11.17
CA ALA A 220 18.38 1.07 12.11
C ALA A 220 18.59 -0.29 11.43
N PHE A 221 19.19 -1.24 12.16
CA PHE A 221 19.66 -2.55 11.67
C PHE A 221 18.95 -3.71 12.38
N ASP A 222 17.74 -3.49 12.86
CA ASP A 222 17.02 -4.43 13.71
C ASP A 222 16.38 -5.64 12.94
N GLY A 223 16.68 -5.83 11.65
CA GLY A 223 16.20 -6.92 10.77
C GLY A 223 17.31 -7.64 10.00
N VAL A 224 16.98 -8.67 9.21
CA VAL A 224 17.93 -9.43 8.38
C VAL A 224 18.21 -8.62 7.10
N LEU A 225 19.40 -8.03 6.97
CA LEU A 225 19.84 -7.34 5.76
C LEU A 225 20.25 -8.35 4.70
N HIS A 226 19.48 -8.43 3.62
CA HIS A 226 19.76 -9.30 2.47
C HIS A 226 20.61 -8.61 1.38
N HIS A 227 20.87 -7.30 1.49
CA HIS A 227 21.62 -6.47 0.53
C HIS A 227 22.64 -5.54 1.21
N ARG A 228 23.50 -4.85 0.43
CA ARG A 228 24.54 -3.92 0.93
C ARG A 228 23.91 -2.86 1.83
N ALA A 229 24.29 -2.91 3.11
CA ALA A 229 24.03 -1.90 4.13
C ALA A 229 24.72 -0.56 3.78
N PRO A 230 24.59 0.55 4.56
CA PRO A 230 25.46 1.73 4.41
C PRO A 230 26.92 1.32 4.23
N ASN A 231 27.73 2.13 3.54
CA ASN A 231 29.10 1.80 3.10
C ASN A 231 30.03 1.39 4.28
N PHE A 232 29.87 0.16 4.78
CA PHE A 232 30.77 -0.49 5.72
C PHE A 232 31.99 -0.92 4.91
N LEU A 233 33.08 -0.17 5.04
CA LEU A 233 34.24 -0.35 4.17
C LEU A 233 35.12 -1.52 4.63
N ARG A 234 35.28 -1.71 5.94
CA ARG A 234 36.20 -2.70 6.53
C ARG A 234 35.79 -3.07 7.96
N GLY A 235 36.01 -4.34 8.34
CA GLY A 235 35.87 -4.80 9.72
C GLY A 235 34.43 -5.00 10.18
N PHE A 236 33.49 -5.20 9.25
CA PHE A 236 32.10 -5.61 9.52
C PHE A 236 31.76 -6.87 8.71
N ALA A 237 31.03 -7.79 9.33
CA ALA A 237 30.39 -8.94 8.71
C ALA A 237 28.89 -8.92 8.99
N LEU A 238 28.15 -9.87 8.38
CA LEU A 238 26.73 -10.09 8.66
C LEU A 238 26.54 -11.36 9.49
N GLU A 239 25.84 -11.25 10.62
CA GLU A 239 25.37 -12.38 11.44
C GLU A 239 23.85 -12.36 11.42
N ASN A 240 23.22 -13.40 10.87
CA ASN A 240 21.76 -13.44 10.69
C ASN A 240 21.23 -12.15 10.04
N GLY A 241 21.96 -11.64 9.06
CA GLY A 241 21.68 -10.38 8.36
C GLY A 241 21.92 -9.09 9.14
N ARG A 242 22.52 -9.12 10.33
CA ARG A 242 22.83 -7.90 11.10
C ARG A 242 24.31 -7.56 11.04
N PRO A 243 24.70 -6.27 10.97
CA PRO A 243 26.10 -5.87 10.94
C PRO A 243 26.77 -6.12 12.28
N VAL A 244 27.87 -6.87 12.25
CA VAL A 244 28.69 -7.18 13.41
C VAL A 244 30.14 -6.83 13.12
N SER A 245 30.75 -6.10 14.04
CA SER A 245 32.14 -5.70 13.92
C SER A 245 33.10 -6.88 14.17
N GLU A 246 34.23 -6.87 13.45
CA GLU A 246 35.28 -7.88 13.50
C GLU A 246 36.67 -7.23 13.49
N GLY A 247 37.66 -7.86 14.13
CA GLY A 247 39.05 -7.42 14.11
C GLY A 247 39.37 -6.29 15.11
N ARG A 248 40.46 -5.55 14.90
CA ARG A 248 40.84 -4.43 15.79
C ARG A 248 40.13 -3.12 15.46
N GLU A 249 39.70 -2.97 14.21
CA GLU A 249 39.14 -1.73 13.68
C GLU A 249 37.98 -2.04 12.73
N SER A 250 36.88 -1.31 12.89
CA SER A 250 35.73 -1.36 11.99
C SER A 250 35.39 0.05 11.51
N HIS A 251 35.05 0.18 10.23
CA HIS A 251 34.86 1.47 9.57
C HIS A 251 33.43 1.62 9.06
N LEU A 252 32.79 2.73 9.45
CA LEU A 252 31.48 3.15 8.97
C LEU A 252 31.64 4.51 8.28
N THR A 253 31.27 4.57 7.00
CA THR A 253 31.27 5.82 6.23
C THR A 253 29.86 6.23 5.88
N LEU A 254 29.49 7.44 6.29
CA LEU A 254 28.29 8.12 5.82
C LEU A 254 28.69 9.10 4.71
N LYS A 255 27.99 9.04 3.57
CA LYS A 255 28.09 10.06 2.53
C LYS A 255 26.85 10.92 2.61
N PHE A 256 27.04 12.22 2.66
CA PHE A 256 25.94 13.18 2.60
C PHE A 256 25.65 13.50 1.13
N ALA A 257 24.39 13.75 0.81
CA ALA A 257 24.00 14.21 -0.53
C ALA A 257 24.54 15.61 -0.82
N GLU A 258 24.68 16.44 0.22
CA GLU A 258 25.25 17.78 0.18
C GLU A 258 26.22 18.00 1.34
N PRO A 259 27.26 18.85 1.19
CA PRO A 259 28.20 19.21 2.25
C PRO A 259 27.48 19.67 3.53
N GLN A 260 27.81 19.07 4.68
CA GLN A 260 27.18 19.38 5.96
C GLN A 260 28.02 20.34 6.79
N THR A 261 27.37 21.36 7.36
CA THR A 261 28.02 22.33 8.26
C THR A 261 27.27 22.45 9.58
N GLY A 262 28.01 22.73 10.66
CA GLY A 262 27.49 23.00 12.00
C GLY A 262 27.48 21.79 12.91
N ARG A 263 27.02 21.99 14.15
CA ARG A 263 27.01 20.95 15.17
C ARG A 263 26.08 19.81 14.78
N ARG A 264 26.52 18.57 14.98
CA ARG A 264 25.76 17.34 14.84
C ARG A 264 25.82 16.54 16.13
N HIS A 265 24.69 15.96 16.49
CA HIS A 265 24.57 14.98 17.56
C HIS A 265 24.54 13.60 16.92
N ILE A 266 25.34 12.69 17.46
CA ILE A 266 25.48 11.33 16.94
C ILE A 266 25.12 10.37 18.04
N VAL A 267 24.27 9.39 17.73
CA VAL A 267 23.92 8.29 18.61
C VAL A 267 24.26 6.97 17.92
N VAL A 268 25.03 6.12 18.59
CA VAL A 268 25.37 4.78 18.09
C VAL A 268 24.88 3.74 19.09
N GLU A 269 24.05 2.81 18.63
CA GLU A 269 23.51 1.74 19.47
C GLU A 269 24.27 0.43 19.22
N LEU A 270 24.89 -0.06 20.29
CA LEU A 270 25.87 -1.14 20.27
C LEU A 270 25.49 -2.21 21.28
N GLU A 271 25.62 -3.48 20.88
CA GLU A 271 25.51 -4.64 21.79
C GLU A 271 26.84 -5.40 21.75
N PRO A 272 27.63 -5.39 22.83
CA PRO A 272 28.90 -6.09 22.85
C PRO A 272 28.67 -7.60 22.99
N MET A 273 29.60 -8.40 22.46
CA MET A 273 29.48 -9.85 22.46
C MET A 273 30.48 -10.49 23.41
N ALA A 274 30.07 -11.54 24.13
CA ALA A 274 30.95 -12.38 24.96
C ALA A 274 31.80 -11.60 25.99
N VAL A 275 31.28 -10.50 26.54
CA VAL A 275 31.96 -9.63 27.51
C VAL A 275 32.34 -10.42 28.76
N ALA A 276 31.45 -11.26 29.27
CA ALA A 276 31.72 -12.09 30.45
C ALA A 276 32.92 -13.03 30.25
N ALA A 277 32.96 -13.75 29.12
CA ALA A 277 34.07 -14.65 28.79
C ALA A 277 35.40 -13.90 28.62
N ARG A 278 35.36 -12.72 27.98
CA ARG A 278 36.55 -11.87 27.77
C ARG A 278 37.12 -11.33 29.09
N ARG A 279 36.25 -10.94 30.02
CA ARG A 279 36.65 -10.50 31.37
C ARG A 279 37.22 -11.65 32.20
N GLN A 280 36.64 -12.86 32.09
CA GLN A 280 37.20 -14.07 32.72
C GLN A 280 38.60 -14.40 32.20
N ALA A 281 38.89 -14.08 30.93
CA ALA A 281 40.22 -14.19 30.34
C ALA A 281 41.18 -13.03 30.72
N GLY A 282 40.79 -12.15 31.65
CA GLY A 282 41.61 -11.02 32.11
C GLY A 282 41.67 -9.83 31.15
N LEU A 283 40.82 -9.80 30.11
CA LEU A 283 40.75 -8.69 29.18
C LEU A 283 39.75 -7.63 29.65
N ALA A 284 39.93 -6.39 29.18
CA ALA A 284 39.02 -5.27 29.44
C ALA A 284 38.35 -4.81 28.13
N PRO A 285 37.20 -5.42 27.74
CA PRO A 285 36.47 -5.08 26.53
C PRO A 285 36.08 -3.60 26.49
N ARG A 286 36.57 -2.88 25.49
CA ARG A 286 36.16 -1.51 25.23
C ARG A 286 36.15 -1.20 23.74
N VAL A 287 35.30 -0.26 23.36
CA VAL A 287 35.28 0.34 22.02
C VAL A 287 35.52 1.83 22.12
N ALA A 288 36.46 2.34 21.33
CA ALA A 288 36.66 3.77 21.13
C ALA A 288 36.19 4.14 19.71
N ILE A 289 35.33 5.14 19.60
CA ILE A 289 34.80 5.66 18.34
C ILE A 289 35.58 6.92 18.00
N ARG A 290 36.22 6.93 16.83
CA ARG A 290 37.05 8.05 16.36
C ARG A 290 36.52 8.66 15.08
N VAL A 291 36.74 9.97 14.95
CA VAL A 291 36.50 10.77 13.75
C VAL A 291 37.82 11.43 13.39
N GLY A 292 38.44 11.01 12.29
CA GLY A 292 39.82 11.39 11.98
C GLY A 292 40.78 10.98 13.11
N THR A 293 41.53 11.94 13.66
CA THR A 293 42.44 11.70 14.79
C THR A 293 41.78 11.85 16.15
N TRP A 294 40.55 12.34 16.22
CA TRP A 294 39.86 12.63 17.48
C TRP A 294 39.11 11.41 18.02
N GLU A 295 39.21 11.14 19.32
CA GLU A 295 38.39 10.13 20.02
C GLU A 295 37.10 10.80 20.49
N ALA A 296 36.00 10.48 19.80
CA ALA A 296 34.71 11.12 20.02
C ALA A 296 33.95 10.49 21.19
N ALA A 297 34.12 9.18 21.40
CA ALA A 297 33.56 8.46 22.54
C ALA A 297 34.37 7.20 22.84
N ALA A 298 34.38 6.76 24.10
CA ALA A 298 34.94 5.48 24.50
C ALA A 298 34.04 4.79 25.52
N ILE A 299 33.76 3.51 25.29
CA ILE A 299 32.83 2.70 26.10
C ILE A 299 33.57 1.48 26.60
N ARG A 300 33.54 1.25 27.92
CA ARG A 300 33.94 -0.01 28.53
C ARG A 300 32.70 -0.86 28.75
N PHE A 301 32.78 -2.14 28.43
CA PHE A 301 31.66 -3.05 28.58
C PHE A 301 31.80 -3.85 29.89
N GLU A 302 30.79 -3.74 30.74
CA GLU A 302 30.68 -4.51 31.98
C GLU A 302 29.90 -5.82 31.75
N ASP A 303 28.94 -5.81 30.83
CA ASP A 303 28.11 -6.95 30.42
C ASP A 303 27.77 -6.89 28.92
N ASP A 304 26.94 -7.84 28.46
CA ASP A 304 26.51 -7.98 27.06
C ASP A 304 25.28 -7.10 26.70
N ARG A 305 24.89 -6.14 27.55
CA ARG A 305 23.68 -5.34 27.31
C ARG A 305 23.87 -4.34 26.17
N ARG A 306 22.78 -4.09 25.44
CA ARG A 306 22.69 -3.00 24.46
C ARG A 306 22.87 -1.65 25.15
N LEU A 307 23.68 -0.79 24.53
CA LEU A 307 24.02 0.54 25.03
C LEU A 307 23.94 1.55 23.88
N ALA A 308 23.42 2.74 24.18
CA ALA A 308 23.46 3.88 23.28
C ALA A 308 24.62 4.80 23.66
N VAL A 309 25.39 5.23 22.67
CA VAL A 309 26.55 6.09 22.82
C VAL A 309 26.28 7.38 22.10
N ALA A 310 26.18 8.48 22.85
CA ALA A 310 25.92 9.80 22.30
C ALA A 310 27.16 10.69 22.36
N PHE A 311 27.46 11.39 21.27
CA PHE A 311 28.50 12.42 21.22
C PHE A 311 28.14 13.52 20.22
N SER A 312 28.91 14.61 20.18
CA SER A 312 28.71 15.70 19.22
C SER A 312 29.96 15.99 18.41
N LEU A 313 29.76 16.42 17.17
CA LEU A 313 30.80 16.88 16.25
C LEU A 313 30.41 18.23 15.67
N ASP A 314 31.39 19.08 15.39
CA ASP A 314 31.18 20.27 14.57
C ASP A 314 31.70 19.98 13.16
N LEU A 315 30.78 19.99 12.19
CA LEU A 315 31.05 19.71 10.80
C LEU A 315 31.40 21.01 10.04
N GLN A 316 32.42 20.97 9.17
CA GLN A 316 32.89 22.11 8.37
C GLN A 316 32.77 21.83 6.86
N ALA A 317 31.53 21.76 6.38
CA ALA A 317 31.18 21.45 5.00
C ALA A 317 31.72 20.08 4.54
N GLU A 318 31.64 19.05 5.39
CA GLU A 318 32.02 17.71 4.96
C GLU A 318 30.93 17.04 4.11
N GLU A 319 31.34 16.45 3.00
CA GLU A 319 30.51 15.58 2.15
C GLU A 319 30.45 14.13 2.66
N ARG A 320 31.30 13.79 3.64
CA ARG A 320 31.35 12.47 4.26
C ARG A 320 31.76 12.52 5.72
N LEU A 321 31.24 11.58 6.50
CA LEU A 321 31.64 11.33 7.87
C LEU A 321 32.18 9.90 8.00
N ASP A 322 33.44 9.77 8.40
CA ASP A 322 34.12 8.49 8.61
C ASP A 322 34.28 8.22 10.11
N LEU A 323 33.65 7.13 10.57
CA LEU A 323 33.73 6.66 11.95
C LEU A 323 34.57 5.39 12.01
N VAL A 324 35.56 5.40 12.90
CA VAL A 324 36.45 4.26 13.15
C VAL A 324 36.23 3.74 14.57
N PHE A 325 35.78 2.49 14.67
CA PHE A 325 35.59 1.78 15.93
C PHE A 325 36.84 0.98 16.25
N HIS A 326 37.60 1.42 17.26
CA HIS A 326 38.77 0.69 17.78
C HIS A 326 38.35 -0.24 18.91
N HIS A 327 38.58 -1.53 18.70
CA HIS A 327 38.20 -2.63 19.58
C HIS A 327 39.41 -3.02 20.44
N HIS A 328 39.35 -2.78 21.76
CA HIS A 328 40.43 -3.15 22.70
C HIS A 328 39.94 -4.15 23.75
N GLY A 329 40.83 -5.04 24.20
CA GLY A 329 40.44 -6.15 25.08
C GLY A 329 39.53 -7.17 24.38
N LEU A 330 39.37 -7.02 23.07
CA LEU A 330 38.70 -7.92 22.16
C LEU A 330 39.84 -8.62 21.40
N PRO A 331 40.17 -9.87 21.75
CA PRO A 331 41.37 -10.49 21.21
C PRO A 331 41.22 -10.63 19.69
N VAL A 332 42.30 -10.35 18.96
CA VAL A 332 42.43 -10.79 17.56
C VAL A 332 42.73 -12.28 17.63
N ALA A 333 41.71 -13.08 17.94
CA ALA A 333 41.94 -14.49 18.12
C ALA A 333 41.80 -15.19 16.77
N GLU A 334 42.92 -15.75 16.35
CA GLU A 334 42.99 -16.99 15.60
C GLU A 334 41.75 -17.87 15.80
N ARG A 335 41.02 -17.99 14.69
CA ARG A 335 40.15 -19.07 14.26
C ARG A 335 39.10 -19.66 15.23
N SER A 336 37.82 -19.36 14.95
CA SER A 336 36.66 -20.20 15.32
C SER A 336 35.94 -20.71 14.07
N GLY A 337 35.97 -22.00 13.70
CA GLY A 337 35.06 -22.64 12.71
C GLY A 337 35.04 -22.10 11.27
N ASP A 338 34.70 -20.82 11.06
CA ASP A 338 34.97 -19.96 9.90
C ASP A 338 36.18 -19.03 10.10
N GLY A 339 36.47 -18.68 11.35
CA GLY A 339 37.73 -18.17 11.82
C GLY A 339 37.70 -16.82 12.56
N ARG A 340 36.55 -16.18 12.82
CA ARG A 340 36.50 -14.77 13.29
C ARG A 340 35.72 -14.56 14.58
N GLN A 341 36.33 -13.86 15.55
CA GLN A 341 35.62 -13.39 16.74
C GLN A 341 34.93 -12.05 16.50
N ARG A 342 33.62 -12.03 16.76
CA ARG A 342 32.73 -10.89 16.65
C ARG A 342 32.84 -9.98 17.87
N ASN A 343 32.87 -8.68 17.66
CA ASN A 343 33.15 -7.69 18.69
C ASN A 343 31.86 -7.12 19.28
N VAL A 344 31.15 -6.36 18.45
CA VAL A 344 29.95 -5.61 18.80
C VAL A 344 28.98 -5.65 17.63
N ARG A 345 27.71 -5.93 17.93
CA ARG A 345 26.60 -5.82 16.99
C ARG A 345 26.11 -4.38 16.94
N LEU A 346 26.01 -3.82 15.74
CA LEU A 346 25.51 -2.47 15.52
C LEU A 346 24.01 -2.52 15.27
N HIS A 347 23.22 -1.88 16.13
CA HIS A 347 21.75 -1.89 16.04
C HIS A 347 21.18 -0.62 15.42
N ALA A 348 21.79 0.52 15.69
CA ALA A 348 21.38 1.78 15.08
C ALA A 348 22.52 2.79 15.03
N PHE A 349 22.39 3.73 14.11
CA PHE A 349 23.27 4.87 13.95
C PHE A 349 22.43 6.09 13.59
N GLU A 350 22.56 7.17 14.35
CA GLU A 350 21.81 8.41 14.15
C GLU A 350 22.74 9.62 14.03
N VAL A 351 22.44 10.54 13.13
CA VAL A 351 23.06 11.86 12.99
C VAL A 351 21.96 12.91 12.92
N SER A 352 21.94 13.84 13.87
CA SER A 352 20.90 14.86 13.99
C SER A 352 21.48 16.26 14.25
N ALA A 353 20.70 17.30 13.95
CA ALA A 353 21.08 18.70 14.24
C ALA A 353 20.76 19.13 15.68
N GLN A 354 19.95 18.35 16.40
CA GLN A 354 19.51 18.64 17.78
C GLN A 354 19.75 17.43 18.68
N ARG A 355 20.03 17.68 19.95
CA ARG A 355 20.17 16.61 20.94
C ARG A 355 18.79 16.01 21.19
N VAL A 356 18.67 14.70 20.97
CA VAL A 356 17.42 13.96 21.23
C VAL A 356 17.59 13.21 22.55
N ASP A 357 16.96 13.72 23.62
CA ASP A 357 17.09 13.16 24.97
C ASP A 357 16.04 12.07 25.30
N ALA A 358 15.15 11.75 24.35
CA ALA A 358 14.10 10.73 24.49
C ALA A 358 14.35 9.52 23.55
N PRO A 359 13.94 8.29 23.92
CA PRO A 359 13.96 7.17 22.98
C PRO A 359 13.04 7.51 21.80
N VAL A 360 13.66 7.77 20.64
CA VAL A 360 12.95 8.02 19.39
C VAL A 360 12.08 6.80 19.10
N ASN A 361 10.76 7.00 19.06
CA ASN A 361 9.79 6.07 18.50
C ASN A 361 10.30 5.66 17.13
N LEU A 362 10.90 4.47 17.04
CA LEU A 362 11.64 4.02 15.87
C LEU A 362 10.64 3.58 14.81
N VAL A 363 10.32 4.47 13.86
CA VAL A 363 9.70 4.08 12.60
C VAL A 363 10.83 3.67 11.64
N ARG A 364 10.96 2.38 11.37
CA ARG A 364 12.14 1.77 10.73
C ARG A 364 12.30 2.08 9.24
N ARG A 365 11.20 2.50 8.59
CA ARG A 365 11.00 2.84 7.18
C ARG A 365 9.49 2.63 6.97
N VAL A 366 8.80 3.56 6.32
CA VAL A 366 7.41 3.32 5.89
C VAL A 366 7.47 3.18 4.38
N ASP A 367 7.48 1.95 3.88
CA ASP A 367 7.41 1.66 2.45
C ASP A 367 5.94 1.77 2.04
N GLY A 368 5.63 2.71 1.14
CA GLY A 368 4.27 2.99 0.74
C GLY A 368 4.21 3.86 -0.51
N SER A 369 3.01 4.04 -1.03
CA SER A 369 2.68 4.80 -2.22
C SER A 369 2.02 6.12 -1.84
N LEU A 370 2.36 7.19 -2.55
CA LEU A 370 1.56 8.40 -2.53
C LEU A 370 0.38 8.20 -3.49
N VAL A 371 -0.83 8.21 -2.96
CA VAL A 371 -2.06 8.18 -3.75
C VAL A 371 -2.65 9.58 -3.76
N SER A 372 -2.91 10.10 -4.95
CA SER A 372 -3.57 11.39 -5.12
C SER A 372 -4.92 11.23 -5.81
N PHE A 373 -5.90 12.01 -5.37
CA PHE A 373 -7.22 12.08 -5.99
C PHE A 373 -7.82 13.47 -5.80
N ASP A 374 -8.78 13.81 -6.66
CA ASP A 374 -9.46 15.10 -6.60
C ASP A 374 -10.82 14.94 -5.89
N HIS A 375 -11.12 15.82 -4.93
CA HIS A 375 -12.40 15.88 -4.22
C HIS A 375 -12.75 17.34 -3.92
N GLY A 376 -14.02 17.74 -4.06
CA GLY A 376 -14.43 19.13 -3.80
C GLY A 376 -13.68 20.19 -4.63
N GLY A 377 -13.13 19.84 -5.81
CA GLY A 377 -12.33 20.74 -6.65
C GLY A 377 -10.88 20.96 -6.19
N GLN A 378 -10.41 20.21 -5.20
CA GLN A 378 -9.04 20.24 -4.69
C GLN A 378 -8.39 18.87 -4.83
N ARG A 379 -7.05 18.84 -4.99
CA ARG A 379 -6.28 17.60 -5.02
C ARG A 379 -5.81 17.25 -3.62
N PHE A 380 -6.11 16.03 -3.20
CA PHE A 380 -5.61 15.43 -1.97
C PHE A 380 -4.54 14.40 -2.27
N CYS A 381 -3.58 14.26 -1.37
CA CYS A 381 -2.50 13.28 -1.46
C CYS A 381 -2.35 12.56 -0.11
N PHE A 382 -2.54 11.25 -0.11
CA PHE A 382 -2.38 10.40 1.06
C PHE A 382 -1.25 9.40 0.84
N PHE A 383 -0.48 9.17 1.89
CA PHE A 383 0.53 8.12 1.93
C PHE A 383 -0.13 6.82 2.39
N VAL A 384 0.05 5.77 1.59
CA VAL A 384 -0.53 4.43 1.76
C VAL A 384 0.58 3.40 1.86
N ASP A 385 0.73 2.74 3.01
CA ASP A 385 1.72 1.69 3.24
C ASP A 385 1.13 0.31 3.51
N ASP A 386 -0.19 0.21 3.68
CA ASP A 386 -0.89 -1.06 3.84
C ASP A 386 -2.20 -1.06 3.06
N LEU A 387 -2.24 -1.85 1.97
CA LEU A 387 -3.44 -2.03 1.15
C LEU A 387 -4.52 -2.86 1.84
N GLY A 388 -4.17 -3.59 2.91
CA GLY A 388 -5.09 -4.33 3.75
C GLY A 388 -5.81 -3.47 4.79
N ASP A 389 -5.28 -2.28 5.09
CA ASP A 389 -5.91 -1.33 6.01
C ASP A 389 -7.18 -0.73 5.40
N SER A 390 -8.28 -0.83 6.14
CA SER A 390 -9.62 -0.45 5.67
C SER A 390 -9.68 1.00 5.24
N VAL A 391 -9.08 1.93 6.01
CA VAL A 391 -9.09 3.37 5.73
C VAL A 391 -8.20 3.68 4.53
N GLN A 392 -6.96 3.16 4.52
CA GLN A 392 -6.02 3.42 3.42
C GLN A 392 -6.52 2.85 2.08
N ASN A 393 -7.28 1.75 2.11
CA ASN A 393 -7.91 1.19 0.91
C ASN A 393 -8.89 2.18 0.25
N PHE A 394 -9.60 3.03 1.00
CA PHE A 394 -10.41 4.10 0.39
C PHE A 394 -9.53 5.13 -0.32
N HIS A 395 -8.38 5.49 0.25
CA HIS A 395 -7.44 6.43 -0.39
C HIS A 395 -6.94 5.90 -1.72
N VAL A 396 -6.59 4.60 -1.80
CA VAL A 396 -6.21 3.91 -3.05
C VAL A 396 -7.27 4.03 -4.14
N HIS A 397 -8.55 3.95 -3.74
CA HIS A 397 -9.69 4.09 -4.65
C HIS A 397 -10.09 5.55 -4.92
N GLY A 398 -9.27 6.50 -4.45
CA GLY A 398 -9.46 7.92 -4.69
C GLY A 398 -10.63 8.53 -3.89
N ARG A 399 -10.84 8.07 -2.66
CA ARG A 399 -11.96 8.49 -1.81
C ARG A 399 -11.51 8.74 -0.37
N PHE A 400 -12.21 9.63 0.31
CA PHE A 400 -12.18 9.68 1.77
C PHE A 400 -12.96 8.50 2.35
N TYR A 401 -12.44 7.95 3.45
CA TYR A 401 -13.19 7.02 4.29
C TYR A 401 -14.33 7.78 5.00
N GLU A 402 -15.49 7.14 5.16
CA GLU A 402 -16.70 7.70 5.81
C GLU A 402 -17.27 9.01 5.23
N LEU A 403 -17.08 9.22 3.93
CA LEU A 403 -17.49 10.45 3.25
C LEU A 403 -18.96 10.87 3.50
N GLU A 404 -19.90 9.91 3.51
CA GLU A 404 -21.33 10.20 3.71
C GLU A 404 -21.66 10.73 5.12
N ASP A 405 -20.90 10.33 6.13
CA ASP A 405 -21.04 10.83 7.50
C ASP A 405 -20.30 12.15 7.68
N LEU A 406 -19.12 12.28 7.09
CA LEU A 406 -18.35 13.53 7.01
C LEU A 406 -19.15 14.67 6.37
N GLU A 407 -19.79 14.42 5.23
CA GLU A 407 -20.63 15.41 4.53
C GLU A 407 -21.86 15.79 5.36
N ALA A 408 -22.46 14.82 6.07
CA ALA A 408 -23.60 15.08 6.93
C ALA A 408 -23.25 15.88 8.18
N LEU A 409 -22.08 15.61 8.78
CA LEU A 409 -21.59 16.30 9.98
C LEU A 409 -21.46 17.81 9.78
N ARG A 410 -21.12 18.25 8.56
CA ARG A 410 -20.97 19.68 8.27
C ARG A 410 -22.24 20.49 8.58
N SER A 411 -23.42 19.88 8.42
CA SER A 411 -24.71 20.52 8.69
C SER A 411 -25.04 20.67 10.19
N PHE A 412 -24.28 20.01 11.06
CA PHE A 412 -24.52 20.00 12.51
C PHE A 412 -23.55 20.87 13.30
N VAL A 413 -22.56 21.49 12.66
CA VAL A 413 -21.51 22.28 13.30
C VAL A 413 -21.53 23.70 12.75
N ASP A 414 -21.31 24.68 13.64
CA ASP A 414 -21.23 26.09 13.31
C ASP A 414 -19.98 26.41 12.46
N ASP A 415 -19.86 27.65 11.99
CA ASP A 415 -18.69 28.06 11.22
C ASP A 415 -17.44 28.14 12.09
N ARG A 416 -16.30 27.75 11.51
CA ARG A 416 -14.97 27.77 12.14
C ARG A 416 -14.87 26.98 13.46
N PRO A 417 -15.31 25.72 13.50
CA PRO A 417 -15.27 24.93 14.72
C PRO A 417 -13.85 24.65 15.18
N ARG A 418 -13.69 24.49 16.50
CA ARG A 418 -12.55 23.90 17.16
C ARG A 418 -12.84 22.41 17.35
N ILE A 419 -12.04 21.55 16.74
CA ILE A 419 -12.32 20.11 16.63
C ILE A 419 -11.29 19.33 17.45
N LEU A 420 -11.76 18.49 18.38
CA LEU A 420 -10.95 17.46 19.02
C LEU A 420 -11.22 16.13 18.34
N GLU A 421 -10.18 15.45 17.89
CA GLU A 421 -10.28 14.16 17.20
C GLU A 421 -9.52 13.09 17.97
N VAL A 422 -10.24 12.21 18.67
CA VAL A 422 -9.65 11.10 19.43
C VAL A 422 -9.71 9.83 18.61
N GLY A 423 -8.54 9.28 18.27
CA GLY A 423 -8.41 8.19 17.30
C GLY A 423 -8.32 8.71 15.87
N ALA A 424 -7.31 9.53 15.62
CA ALA A 424 -7.14 10.17 14.30
C ALA A 424 -6.49 9.24 13.25
N HIS A 425 -5.92 8.11 13.68
CA HIS A 425 -5.35 7.06 12.84
C HIS A 425 -4.37 7.62 11.79
N VAL A 426 -4.59 7.39 10.49
CA VAL A 426 -3.73 7.91 9.41
C VAL A 426 -4.10 9.33 8.94
N GLY A 427 -5.05 9.99 9.60
CA GLY A 427 -5.41 11.39 9.35
C GLY A 427 -6.45 11.61 8.25
N ASN A 428 -7.26 10.60 7.88
CA ASN A 428 -8.35 10.76 6.91
C ASN A 428 -9.31 11.89 7.32
N HIS A 429 -9.84 11.79 8.53
CA HIS A 429 -10.79 12.73 9.12
C HIS A 429 -10.11 14.06 9.45
N THR A 430 -8.89 14.04 10.01
CA THR A 430 -8.08 15.24 10.26
C THR A 430 -7.92 16.11 9.02
N VAL A 431 -7.51 15.52 7.89
CA VAL A 431 -7.35 16.24 6.62
C VAL A 431 -8.70 16.75 6.11
N TYR A 432 -9.75 15.95 6.21
CA TYR A 432 -11.09 16.37 5.79
C TYR A 432 -11.59 17.58 6.60
N PHE A 433 -11.49 17.52 7.94
CA PHE A 433 -11.87 18.62 8.83
C PHE A 433 -11.06 19.90 8.55
N SER A 434 -9.76 19.76 8.31
CA SER A 434 -8.87 20.88 8.00
C SER A 434 -9.34 21.67 6.76
N HIS A 435 -9.80 20.97 5.72
CA HIS A 435 -10.15 21.59 4.42
C HIS A 435 -11.63 21.91 4.22
N PHE A 436 -12.55 21.11 4.78
CA PHE A 436 -13.98 21.22 4.47
C PHE A 436 -14.85 21.84 5.58
N PHE A 437 -14.32 21.96 6.80
CA PHE A 437 -15.06 22.55 7.93
C PHE A 437 -14.70 24.03 8.19
N ASP A 438 -13.74 24.60 7.44
CA ASP A 438 -13.10 25.90 7.77
C ASP A 438 -12.66 25.96 9.25
N ALA A 439 -12.22 24.82 9.81
CA ALA A 439 -11.98 24.68 11.23
C ALA A 439 -10.98 25.73 11.74
N ALA A 440 -11.27 26.34 12.89
CA ALA A 440 -10.32 27.24 13.54
C ALA A 440 -9.06 26.49 13.97
N ILE A 441 -9.25 25.26 14.46
CA ILE A 441 -8.19 24.32 14.81
C ILE A 441 -8.71 22.89 14.81
N VAL A 442 -7.89 21.94 14.39
CA VAL A 442 -8.13 20.50 14.57
C VAL A 442 -7.02 19.94 15.45
N VAL A 443 -7.38 19.24 16.52
CA VAL A 443 -6.45 18.67 17.49
C VAL A 443 -6.59 17.15 17.46
N PRO A 444 -5.80 16.44 16.64
CA PRO A 444 -5.81 14.98 16.60
C PRO A 444 -5.03 14.34 17.75
N VAL A 445 -5.54 13.22 18.23
CA VAL A 445 -4.93 12.34 19.23
C VAL A 445 -4.88 10.92 18.65
N GLU A 446 -3.70 10.33 18.58
CA GLU A 446 -3.46 9.00 18.00
C GLU A 446 -2.29 8.30 18.72
N PRO A 447 -2.53 7.33 19.62
CA PRO A 447 -1.47 6.73 20.42
C PRO A 447 -0.55 5.76 19.66
N ASN A 448 -0.91 5.29 18.46
CA ASN A 448 -0.10 4.40 17.64
C ASN A 448 1.04 5.15 16.95
N PRO A 449 2.32 4.90 17.28
CA PRO A 449 3.45 5.64 16.71
C PRO A 449 3.58 5.53 15.18
N ARG A 450 3.14 4.41 14.58
CA ARG A 450 3.11 4.26 13.12
C ARG A 450 2.05 5.17 12.52
N SER A 451 0.83 5.13 13.04
CA SER A 451 -0.29 5.95 12.55
C SER A 451 0.00 7.44 12.73
N GLN A 452 0.61 7.85 13.86
CA GLN A 452 1.10 9.22 14.07
C GLN A 452 2.03 9.69 12.95
N ALA A 453 2.99 8.85 12.54
CA ALA A 453 3.94 9.22 11.50
C ALA A 453 3.24 9.44 10.16
N ILE A 454 2.29 8.56 9.80
CA ILE A 454 1.51 8.65 8.58
C ILE A 454 0.56 9.87 8.64
N LEU A 455 -0.11 10.11 9.76
CA LEU A 455 -0.96 11.27 9.98
C LEU A 455 -0.20 12.59 9.78
N ARG A 456 0.98 12.71 10.39
CA ARG A 456 1.85 13.90 10.24
C ARG A 456 2.23 14.11 8.77
N LEU A 457 2.59 13.03 8.07
CA LEU A 457 2.90 13.08 6.65
C LEU A 457 1.69 13.50 5.82
N ASN A 458 0.51 12.94 6.07
CA ASN A 458 -0.72 13.27 5.35
C ASN A 458 -1.17 14.72 5.61
N CYS A 459 -1.02 15.23 6.82
CA CYS A 459 -1.24 16.66 7.10
C CYS A 459 -0.29 17.54 6.29
N GLN A 460 0.99 17.15 6.18
CA GLN A 460 1.98 17.90 5.41
C GLN A 460 1.72 17.84 3.90
N LEU A 461 1.41 16.66 3.35
CA LEU A 461 1.08 16.46 1.94
C LEU A 461 -0.13 17.30 1.50
N ASN A 462 -1.10 17.48 2.39
CA ASN A 462 -2.32 18.25 2.14
C ASN A 462 -2.26 19.68 2.69
N ARG A 463 -1.11 20.16 3.17
CA ARG A 463 -0.92 21.54 3.67
C ARG A 463 -1.95 21.95 4.72
N CYS A 464 -2.19 21.08 5.70
CA CYS A 464 -3.11 21.36 6.80
C CYS A 464 -2.46 22.34 7.80
N GLU A 465 -2.70 23.63 7.64
CA GLU A 465 -2.09 24.71 8.45
C GLU A 465 -2.78 24.92 9.80
N ASN A 466 -4.03 24.46 9.95
CA ASN A 466 -4.87 24.61 11.13
C ASN A 466 -4.92 23.33 12.01
N VAL A 467 -3.92 22.47 11.93
CA VAL A 467 -3.86 21.22 12.71
C VAL A 467 -2.76 21.31 13.79
N ASP A 468 -3.13 21.10 15.06
CA ASP A 468 -2.18 21.03 16.18
C ASP A 468 -1.76 19.58 16.46
N LEU A 469 -0.57 19.24 15.98
CA LEU A 469 0.03 17.92 16.14
C LEU A 469 0.90 17.80 17.41
N GLY A 470 0.86 18.79 18.30
CA GLY A 470 1.70 18.86 19.51
C GLY A 470 1.31 17.87 20.60
N ARG A 471 0.09 17.31 20.54
CA ARG A 471 -0.49 16.41 21.56
C ARG A 471 -0.92 15.06 21.00
N VAL A 472 -0.51 14.76 19.77
CA VAL A 472 -0.99 13.59 19.02
C VAL A 472 -0.56 12.26 19.65
N ASP A 473 0.51 12.23 20.44
CA ASP A 473 1.13 10.99 20.96
C ASP A 473 0.50 10.46 22.26
N HIS A 474 -0.64 11.00 22.67
CA HIS A 474 -1.36 10.59 23.86
C HIS A 474 -2.46 9.56 23.56
N ALA A 475 -2.80 8.75 24.57
CA ALA A 475 -4.08 8.07 24.64
C ALA A 475 -4.97 8.81 25.65
N LEU A 476 -6.27 8.90 25.39
CA LEU A 476 -7.22 9.44 26.37
C LEU A 476 -7.90 8.31 27.15
N GLY A 477 -8.25 8.57 28.40
CA GLY A 477 -9.01 7.64 29.21
C GLY A 477 -9.50 8.26 30.52
N ALA A 478 -10.22 7.48 31.33
CA ALA A 478 -10.83 7.95 32.56
C ALA A 478 -9.81 8.37 33.64
N GLN A 479 -8.61 7.78 33.61
CA GLN A 479 -7.54 8.01 34.58
C GLN A 479 -6.19 8.06 33.89
N ALA A 480 -5.25 8.82 34.46
CA ALA A 480 -3.88 8.84 34.00
C ALA A 480 -3.20 7.48 34.24
N GLY A 481 -2.42 7.02 33.28
CA GLY A 481 -1.79 5.71 33.34
C GLY A 481 -0.85 5.45 32.19
N ARG A 482 -0.48 4.19 32.02
CA ARG A 482 0.32 3.71 30.90
C ARG A 482 -0.39 2.54 30.24
N GLY A 483 -0.13 2.36 28.95
CA GLY A 483 -0.73 1.28 28.18
C GLY A 483 0.11 0.89 26.98
N ARG A 484 -0.34 -0.16 26.31
CA ARG A 484 0.26 -0.67 25.08
C ARG A 484 -0.79 -0.70 23.99
N VAL A 485 -0.39 -0.27 22.79
CA VAL A 485 -1.19 -0.44 21.59
C VAL A 485 -1.23 -1.92 21.22
N VAL A 486 -2.44 -2.48 21.15
CA VAL A 486 -2.70 -3.86 20.77
C VAL A 486 -3.54 -3.84 19.49
N PRO A 487 -3.02 -4.37 18.37
CA PRO A 487 -3.81 -4.47 17.14
C PRO A 487 -4.92 -5.50 17.32
N VAL A 488 -6.15 -5.18 16.91
CA VAL A 488 -7.27 -6.13 16.90
C VAL A 488 -7.09 -7.20 15.81
N THR A 489 -6.47 -6.87 14.68
CA THR A 489 -6.02 -7.82 13.64
C THR A 489 -4.75 -7.33 12.94
N ASP A 490 -4.05 -8.21 12.22
CA ASP A 490 -2.79 -7.90 11.52
C ASP A 490 -2.92 -6.81 10.41
N HIS A 491 -4.15 -6.50 9.97
CA HIS A 491 -4.44 -5.58 8.86
C HIS A 491 -5.45 -4.46 9.18
N ASN A 492 -5.92 -4.33 10.43
CA ASN A 492 -6.77 -3.19 10.84
C ASN A 492 -6.02 -2.33 11.84
N SER A 493 -5.15 -1.45 11.34
CA SER A 493 -4.35 -0.59 12.21
C SER A 493 -5.17 0.57 12.83
N GLY A 494 -6.36 0.86 12.28
CA GLY A 494 -7.37 1.75 12.86
C GLY A 494 -8.06 1.13 14.07
N GLY A 495 -8.23 -0.19 14.04
CA GLY A 495 -8.73 -1.03 15.13
C GLY A 495 -7.84 -1.18 16.35
N ALA A 496 -6.87 -0.31 16.59
CA ALA A 496 -5.87 -0.53 17.63
C ALA A 496 -6.34 -0.02 19.01
N MET A 497 -6.53 -0.94 19.96
CA MET A 497 -6.91 -0.60 21.34
C MET A 497 -5.68 -0.29 22.18
N VAL A 498 -5.80 0.62 23.16
CA VAL A 498 -4.77 0.81 24.19
C VAL A 498 -5.14 0.02 25.43
N GLU A 499 -4.47 -1.11 25.64
CA GLU A 499 -4.61 -1.90 26.87
C GLU A 499 -3.82 -1.25 28.02
N PRO A 500 -4.46 -0.95 29.17
CA PRO A 500 -3.76 -0.46 30.35
C PRO A 500 -2.72 -1.47 30.87
N GLY A 501 -1.55 -0.98 31.28
CA GLY A 501 -0.52 -1.79 31.90
C GLY A 501 0.64 -0.95 32.45
N ASP A 502 1.16 -1.32 33.61
CA ASP A 502 2.11 -0.52 34.40
C ASP A 502 3.43 -0.15 33.67
N ALA A 503 3.78 -0.88 32.60
CA ALA A 503 5.03 -0.73 31.86
C ALA A 503 4.83 -0.47 30.35
N GLY A 504 3.63 -0.11 29.89
CA GLY A 504 3.36 0.17 28.48
C GLY A 504 4.03 1.46 27.97
N PRO A 505 4.41 1.57 26.68
CA PRO A 505 5.10 2.75 26.15
C PRO A 505 4.19 3.98 25.95
N VAL A 506 2.87 3.79 25.85
CA VAL A 506 1.90 4.86 25.61
C VAL A 506 1.45 5.48 26.93
N ALA A 507 1.43 6.81 26.99
CA ALA A 507 0.84 7.54 28.11
C ALA A 507 -0.67 7.67 27.92
N ILE A 508 -1.44 7.21 28.92
CA ILE A 508 -2.87 7.45 29.01
C ILE A 508 -3.06 8.68 29.88
N ILE A 509 -3.79 9.68 29.39
CA ILE A 509 -4.02 10.95 30.06
C ILE A 509 -5.52 11.21 30.13
N ARG A 510 -5.97 11.81 31.23
CA ARG A 510 -7.35 12.27 31.33
C ARG A 510 -7.55 13.50 30.44
N GLY A 511 -8.54 13.45 29.55
CA GLY A 511 -8.79 14.51 28.57
C GLY A 511 -9.02 15.89 29.20
N ASP A 512 -9.77 15.94 30.30
CA ASP A 512 -10.01 17.18 31.06
C ASP A 512 -8.71 17.83 31.59
N ASP A 513 -7.68 17.03 31.89
CA ASP A 513 -6.39 17.53 32.35
C ASP A 513 -5.52 18.00 31.17
N LEU A 514 -5.54 17.25 30.06
CA LEU A 514 -4.75 17.57 28.86
C LEU A 514 -5.23 18.86 28.17
N PHE A 515 -6.54 19.05 28.12
CA PHE A 515 -7.20 20.17 27.42
C PHE A 515 -7.81 21.17 28.41
N ALA A 516 -7.21 21.30 29.59
CA ALA A 516 -7.67 22.23 30.61
C ALA A 516 -7.68 23.67 30.07
N GLY A 517 -8.87 24.29 30.03
CA GLY A 517 -9.07 25.65 29.53
C GLY A 517 -9.16 25.78 28.02
N GLU A 518 -9.22 24.68 27.28
CA GLU A 518 -9.54 24.67 25.85
C GLU A 518 -11.00 24.26 25.65
N ASP A 519 -11.67 24.95 24.74
CA ASP A 519 -13.05 24.64 24.35
C ASP A 519 -13.06 24.04 22.94
N PHE A 520 -14.00 23.13 22.71
CA PHE A 520 -14.21 22.45 21.43
C PHE A 520 -15.68 22.48 21.07
N ASP A 521 -15.97 22.63 19.78
CA ASP A 521 -17.31 22.67 19.21
C ASP A 521 -17.72 21.30 18.65
N LEU A 522 -16.74 20.46 18.31
CA LEU A 522 -16.91 19.09 17.85
C LEU A 522 -15.87 18.20 18.52
N VAL A 523 -16.33 17.06 19.05
CA VAL A 523 -15.47 15.98 19.54
C VAL A 523 -15.79 14.71 18.76
N LYS A 524 -14.80 14.21 17.99
CA LYS A 524 -14.82 12.88 17.39
C LYS A 524 -14.17 11.88 18.36
N ILE A 525 -14.78 10.71 18.54
CA ILE A 525 -14.20 9.59 19.29
C ILE A 525 -14.34 8.31 18.46
N ASP A 526 -13.21 7.66 18.21
CA ASP A 526 -13.08 6.44 17.40
C ASP A 526 -11.88 5.66 17.95
N VAL A 527 -12.10 4.91 19.02
CA VAL A 527 -11.04 4.30 19.84
C VAL A 527 -11.32 2.82 20.16
N GLU A 528 -12.18 2.20 19.36
CA GLU A 528 -12.32 0.75 19.21
C GLU A 528 -12.51 -0.01 20.54
N GLY A 529 -13.48 0.44 21.35
CA GLY A 529 -13.90 -0.18 22.61
C GLY A 529 -13.59 0.62 23.87
N MET A 530 -12.82 1.70 23.75
CA MET A 530 -12.45 2.59 24.86
C MET A 530 -13.30 3.88 24.90
N GLU A 531 -14.38 3.96 24.12
CA GLU A 531 -15.18 5.18 23.94
C GLU A 531 -15.79 5.67 25.26
N LEU A 532 -16.25 4.76 26.13
CA LEU A 532 -16.85 5.12 27.42
C LEU A 532 -15.79 5.67 28.40
N GLU A 533 -14.58 5.13 28.37
CA GLU A 533 -13.44 5.56 29.18
C GLU A 533 -12.93 6.92 28.73
N VAL A 534 -12.84 7.15 27.42
CA VAL A 534 -12.50 8.46 26.85
C VAL A 534 -13.56 9.50 27.23
N LEU A 535 -14.85 9.17 27.08
CA LEU A 535 -15.96 10.03 27.49
C LEU A 535 -15.91 10.36 28.98
N ALA A 536 -15.63 9.38 29.84
CA ALA A 536 -15.45 9.62 31.28
C ALA A 536 -14.28 10.56 31.59
N GLY A 537 -13.20 10.48 30.81
CA GLY A 537 -12.05 11.38 30.92
C GLY A 537 -12.27 12.79 30.35
N LEU A 538 -13.29 12.98 29.53
CA LEU A 538 -13.69 14.27 28.91
C LEU A 538 -14.96 14.87 29.54
N GLY A 539 -15.47 14.29 30.62
CA GLY A 539 -16.77 14.66 31.18
C GLY A 539 -16.90 16.14 31.52
N GLY A 540 -15.87 16.75 32.12
CA GLY A 540 -15.86 18.17 32.47
C GLY A 540 -15.77 19.08 31.24
N LEU A 541 -15.03 18.68 30.20
CA LEU A 541 -14.97 19.35 28.91
C LEU A 541 -16.32 19.31 28.21
N ILE A 542 -16.96 18.14 28.14
CA ILE A 542 -18.27 17.96 27.49
C ILE A 542 -19.35 18.75 28.22
N GLU A 543 -19.38 18.72 29.56
CA GLU A 543 -20.34 19.49 30.36
C GLU A 543 -20.20 21.01 30.15
N ARG A 544 -18.95 21.49 30.07
CA ARG A 544 -18.63 22.91 29.88
C ARG A 544 -18.91 23.39 28.45
N CYS A 545 -18.36 22.70 27.46
CA CYS A 545 -18.34 23.17 26.07
C CYS A 545 -19.60 22.76 25.31
N ARG A 546 -20.28 21.70 25.75
CA ARG A 546 -21.44 21.10 25.07
C ARG A 546 -21.22 20.88 23.57
N PRO A 547 -20.09 20.26 23.16
CA PRO A 547 -19.74 20.08 21.75
C PRO A 547 -20.76 19.19 21.04
N LEU A 548 -20.82 19.26 19.72
CA LEU A 548 -21.37 18.15 18.95
C LEU A 548 -20.48 16.91 19.18
N LEU A 549 -21.09 15.76 19.40
CA LEU A 549 -20.36 14.49 19.57
C LEU A 549 -20.54 13.64 18.31
N PHE A 550 -19.43 13.13 17.78
CA PHE A 550 -19.40 12.13 16.72
C PHE A 550 -18.61 10.91 17.22
N ILE A 551 -19.30 9.81 17.51
CA ILE A 551 -18.72 8.69 18.24
C ILE A 551 -18.95 7.41 17.44
N GLU A 552 -17.87 6.72 17.07
CA GLU A 552 -17.94 5.31 16.69
C GLU A 552 -17.99 4.47 17.97
N VAL A 553 -19.04 3.68 18.11
CA VAL A 553 -19.30 2.86 19.30
C VAL A 553 -19.44 1.40 18.90
N ARG A 554 -18.85 0.51 19.69
CA ARG A 554 -19.09 -0.93 19.51
C ARG A 554 -20.48 -1.31 19.97
N ASP A 555 -21.07 -2.31 19.31
CA ASP A 555 -22.44 -2.76 19.59
C ASP A 555 -22.64 -3.19 21.06
N ASP A 556 -21.61 -3.73 21.72
CA ASP A 556 -21.66 -4.09 23.15
C ASP A 556 -21.68 -2.89 24.10
N ASN A 557 -21.22 -1.71 23.63
CA ASN A 557 -21.23 -0.46 24.39
C ASN A 557 -22.41 0.47 24.03
N GLU A 558 -23.14 0.23 22.94
CA GLU A 558 -24.19 1.13 22.42
C GLU A 558 -25.23 1.50 23.49
N THR A 559 -25.75 0.50 24.23
CA THR A 559 -26.75 0.74 25.30
C THR A 559 -26.17 1.58 26.45
N ALA A 560 -24.90 1.40 26.79
CA ALA A 560 -24.26 2.16 27.85
C ALA A 560 -24.00 3.61 27.41
N LEU A 561 -23.58 3.80 26.16
CA LEU A 561 -23.41 5.12 25.56
C LEU A 561 -24.73 5.90 25.54
N GLU A 562 -25.83 5.27 25.11
CA GLU A 562 -27.16 5.92 25.07
C GLU A 562 -27.60 6.43 26.45
N ARG A 563 -27.39 5.62 27.50
CA ARG A 563 -27.71 6.02 28.87
C ARG A 563 -26.83 7.19 29.34
N LEU A 564 -25.55 7.16 29.00
CA LEU A 564 -24.61 8.22 29.34
C LEU A 564 -24.99 9.54 28.65
N LEU A 565 -25.20 9.52 27.33
CA LEU A 565 -25.64 10.67 26.56
C LEU A 565 -26.95 11.25 27.12
N ALA A 566 -27.94 10.40 27.42
CA ALA A 566 -29.19 10.84 28.02
C ALA A 566 -28.97 11.51 29.40
N SER A 567 -28.06 11.00 30.22
CA SER A 567 -27.71 11.60 31.52
C SER A 567 -27.04 12.97 31.39
N TRP A 568 -26.37 13.22 30.25
CA TRP A 568 -25.76 14.50 29.90
C TRP A 568 -26.69 15.42 29.09
N HIS A 569 -27.96 15.05 28.92
CA HIS A 569 -28.94 15.78 28.10
C HIS A 569 -28.54 15.90 26.62
N TYR A 570 -27.86 14.89 26.09
CA TYR A 570 -27.58 14.74 24.67
C TYR A 570 -28.65 13.91 23.98
N ARG A 571 -29.08 14.36 22.80
CA ARG A 571 -29.96 13.63 21.89
C ARG A 571 -29.17 13.13 20.69
N ILE A 572 -29.41 11.88 20.33
CA ILE A 572 -28.86 11.29 19.11
C ILE A 572 -29.63 11.82 17.90
N MET A 573 -28.92 12.49 17.01
CA MET A 573 -29.43 13.11 15.79
C MET A 573 -29.35 12.16 14.60
N ARG A 574 -28.31 11.31 14.55
CA ARG A 574 -28.07 10.38 13.44
C ARG A 574 -27.39 9.12 13.96
N ARG A 575 -27.70 8.00 13.31
CA ARG A 575 -26.97 6.73 13.38
C ARG A 575 -26.62 6.27 11.97
N SER A 576 -25.42 5.74 11.80
CA SER A 576 -24.96 5.09 10.57
C SER A 576 -24.15 3.86 10.94
N ARG A 577 -24.15 2.86 10.05
CA ARG A 577 -23.37 1.63 10.19
C ARG A 577 -22.67 1.36 8.86
N MET A 578 -21.35 1.40 8.86
CA MET A 578 -20.53 1.00 7.72
C MET A 578 -20.08 -0.46 7.86
N TYR A 579 -19.83 -0.91 9.10
CA TYR A 579 -19.37 -2.27 9.41
C TYR A 579 -20.30 -2.96 10.42
N GLU A 580 -20.24 -4.29 10.44
CA GLU A 580 -20.93 -5.09 11.44
C GLU A 580 -20.20 -4.98 12.78
N GLY A 581 -20.93 -4.73 13.87
CA GLY A 581 -20.38 -4.57 15.21
C GLY A 581 -20.00 -3.14 15.62
N LEU A 582 -20.02 -2.18 14.69
CA LEU A 582 -19.69 -0.76 14.93
C LEU A 582 -20.82 0.14 14.45
N THR A 583 -21.13 1.17 15.25
CA THR A 583 -22.16 2.17 14.94
C THR A 583 -21.61 3.57 15.13
N ASN A 584 -21.78 4.41 14.12
CA ASN A 584 -21.50 5.84 14.20
C ASN A 584 -22.71 6.58 14.75
N VAL A 585 -22.50 7.36 15.82
CA VAL A 585 -23.52 8.14 16.51
C VAL A 585 -23.16 9.62 16.48
N VAL A 586 -24.07 10.45 15.96
CA VAL A 586 -23.98 11.91 16.07
C VAL A 586 -24.96 12.36 17.14
N ALA A 587 -24.48 13.05 18.17
CA ALA A 587 -25.30 13.53 19.28
C ALA A 587 -25.08 15.03 19.56
N ARG A 588 -26.18 15.72 19.91
CA ARG A 588 -26.18 17.15 20.22
C ARG A 588 -26.83 17.40 21.59
N PHE A 589 -26.31 18.35 22.34
CA PHE A 589 -26.91 18.80 23.59
C PHE A 589 -28.28 19.45 23.36
N GLU A 590 -29.28 19.09 24.15
CA GLU A 590 -30.59 19.75 24.18
C GLU A 590 -30.77 20.51 25.50
N GLU A 591 -30.94 21.83 25.42
CA GLU A 591 -31.39 22.60 26.58
C GLU A 591 -32.83 22.19 26.94
N LYS A 592 -33.06 21.93 28.23
CA LYS A 592 -34.44 21.78 28.73
C LYS A 592 -35.19 23.06 28.42
N ALA A 593 -36.24 22.97 27.59
CA ALA A 593 -37.22 24.05 27.47
C ALA A 593 -37.69 24.43 28.88
N GLU A 594 -37.54 25.71 29.26
CA GLU A 594 -38.19 26.23 30.45
C GLU A 594 -39.67 25.85 30.37
N GLN A 595 -40.13 25.02 31.32
CA GLN A 595 -41.54 24.76 31.48
C GLN A 595 -42.20 26.08 31.85
N SER A 596 -42.74 26.80 30.86
CA SER A 596 -43.65 27.91 31.11
C SER A 596 -44.76 27.39 32.03
N PRO A 597 -45.04 28.05 33.17
CA PRO A 597 -46.04 27.57 34.10
C PRO A 597 -47.39 27.44 33.37
N PRO A 598 -48.21 26.43 33.70
CA PRO A 598 -49.45 26.20 32.98
C PRO A 598 -50.31 27.46 33.02
N ARG A 599 -50.63 28.00 31.83
CA ARG A 599 -51.57 29.11 31.70
C ARG A 599 -52.88 28.68 32.36
N ARG A 600 -53.20 29.26 33.52
CA ARG A 600 -54.53 29.11 34.14
C ARG A 600 -55.56 29.65 33.15
N PHE A 601 -56.34 28.76 32.54
CA PHE A 601 -57.54 29.12 31.80
C PHE A 601 -58.56 29.68 32.80
N GLY A 602 -58.69 31.01 32.84
CA GLY A 602 -59.82 31.68 33.48
C GLY A 602 -61.05 31.57 32.58
N TRP A 603 -62.10 30.92 33.08
CA TRP A 603 -63.40 30.90 32.43
C TRP A 603 -64.01 32.30 32.46
N VAL A 604 -64.20 32.91 31.29
CA VAL A 604 -65.08 34.07 31.13
C VAL A 604 -66.42 33.54 30.63
N PHE A 605 -67.41 33.48 31.52
CA PHE A 605 -68.81 33.26 31.15
C PHE A 605 -69.36 34.57 30.56
N GLY A 606 -69.69 34.55 29.27
CA GLY A 606 -70.48 35.59 28.60
C GLY A 606 -71.92 35.11 28.42
N ARG A 607 -72.87 35.94 28.85
CA ARG A 607 -74.32 35.80 28.62
C ARG A 607 -74.70 36.11 27.18
#